data_AF-A0A091U836-F1
#
_entry.id   AF-A0A091U836-F1
#
_cell.length_a   1.000
_cell.length_b   1.000
_cell.length_c   1.000
_cell.angle_alpha   90.00
_cell.angle_beta   90.00
_cell.angle_gamma   90.00
#
_symmetry.space_group_name_H-M   'P 1'
#
loop_
_entity.id
_entity.type
_entity.pdbx_description
1 polymer ?
#
loop_
_entity_poly.entity_id
_entity_poly.type
_entity_poly.pdbx_seq_one_letter_code
_entity_poly.pdbx_strand_id
1 'polypeptide(L)'
;QESMNPEDEVDEFLGRAIDARSIDRLRSEHVRKFLLTFREPDLEKKYSKQVDDRFGAYVACASLVFLFICFVQIIIVPHSTFMLGFYLTCFLILTTVVFVSVIYSCVKLFPAPLQTLSRKIVQSRTNSTLVGVFAIILVFLSAFVNMFMCSTVDLASCMAAEYNITPDRVDICLISNLTSNYSLGTLQGFCDSPLPNCNFPEYFTYSVLLSLLACSVFLQISCIGKLILMLIIEFIYVLIVEVPGVNLFDNADLLVTAN
;
A
#
# COMPACT_ATOMS: atom_id res chain seq x y z
N GLN A 1 -38.06 10.16 28.72
CA GLN A 1 -36.88 9.38 29.12
C GLN A 1 -37.43 8.23 29.94
N GLU A 2 -37.90 7.17 29.27
CA GLU A 2 -38.40 5.97 29.96
C GLU A 2 -37.22 5.32 30.68
N SER A 3 -37.33 5.18 31.99
CA SER A 3 -36.38 4.43 32.79
C SER A 3 -36.49 2.96 32.39
N MET A 4 -35.50 2.44 31.67
CA MET A 4 -35.35 1.00 31.50
C MET A 4 -35.40 0.34 32.87
N ASN A 5 -36.26 -0.66 33.02
CA ASN A 5 -36.35 -1.43 34.25
C ASN A 5 -34.98 -2.10 34.47
N PRO A 6 -34.37 -2.02 35.66
CA PRO A 6 -33.06 -2.62 35.93
C PRO A 6 -32.98 -4.12 35.62
N GLU A 7 -34.11 -4.82 35.61
CA GLU A 7 -34.18 -6.24 35.20
C GLU A 7 -34.00 -6.42 33.68
N ASP A 8 -34.54 -5.51 32.86
CA ASP A 8 -34.44 -5.58 31.39
C ASP A 8 -33.00 -5.29 30.91
N GLU A 9 -32.26 -4.42 31.62
CA GLU A 9 -30.85 -4.16 31.33
C GLU A 9 -29.97 -5.38 31.63
N VAL A 10 -30.27 -6.10 32.71
CA VAL A 10 -29.55 -7.31 33.10
C VAL A 10 -29.83 -8.45 32.13
N ASP A 11 -31.08 -8.63 31.70
CA ASP A 11 -31.45 -9.64 30.71
C ASP A 11 -30.84 -9.36 29.33
N GLU A 12 -30.72 -8.09 28.94
CA GLU A 12 -30.00 -7.70 27.72
C GLU A 12 -28.50 -8.03 27.82
N PHE A 13 -27.87 -7.76 28.97
CA PHE A 13 -26.47 -8.12 29.21
C PHE A 13 -26.25 -9.64 29.21
N LEU A 14 -27.14 -10.40 29.86
CA LEU A 14 -27.09 -11.87 29.89
C LEU A 14 -27.30 -12.46 28.50
N GLY A 15 -28.27 -11.94 27.73
CA GLY A 15 -28.52 -12.34 26.35
C GLY A 15 -27.30 -12.12 25.45
N ARG A 16 -26.69 -10.92 25.52
CA ARG A 16 -25.45 -10.60 24.78
C ARG A 16 -24.27 -11.49 25.20
N ALA A 17 -24.14 -11.81 26.49
CA ALA A 17 -23.07 -12.69 26.98
C ALA A 17 -23.26 -14.15 26.55
N ILE A 18 -24.50 -14.63 26.49
CA ILE A 18 -24.86 -15.97 26.00
C ILE A 18 -24.61 -16.07 24.50
N ASP A 19 -25.01 -15.07 23.72
CA ASP A 19 -24.73 -15.01 22.28
C ASP A 19 -23.23 -14.94 21.98
N ALA A 20 -22.47 -14.16 22.77
CA ALA A 20 -21.01 -14.13 22.64
C ALA A 20 -20.38 -15.53 22.88
N ARG A 21 -20.82 -16.25 23.92
CA ARG A 21 -20.35 -17.62 24.20
C ARG A 21 -20.82 -18.65 23.18
N SER A 22 -22.03 -18.53 22.67
CA SER A 22 -22.59 -19.46 21.69
C SER A 22 -21.91 -19.29 20.32
N ILE A 23 -21.64 -18.05 19.91
CA ILE A 23 -20.87 -17.71 18.70
C ILE A 23 -19.43 -18.22 18.82
N ASP A 24 -18.76 -18.04 19.97
CA ASP A 24 -17.40 -18.55 20.17
C ASP A 24 -17.34 -20.08 20.13
N ARG A 25 -18.35 -20.76 20.69
CA ARG A 25 -18.46 -22.21 20.63
C ARG A 25 -18.68 -22.70 19.19
N LEU A 26 -19.61 -22.08 18.45
CA LEU A 26 -19.86 -22.35 17.03
C LEU A 26 -18.61 -22.12 16.16
N ARG A 27 -17.88 -21.03 16.41
CA ARG A 27 -16.61 -20.69 15.74
C ARG A 27 -15.49 -21.68 16.09
N SER A 28 -15.45 -22.21 17.30
CA SER A 28 -14.44 -23.21 17.70
C SER A 28 -14.72 -24.62 17.17
N GLU A 29 -16.00 -24.99 16.99
CA GLU A 29 -16.41 -26.31 16.51
C GLU A 29 -16.37 -26.40 14.96
N HIS A 30 -16.78 -25.33 14.25
CA HIS A 30 -16.99 -25.36 12.80
C HIS A 30 -15.93 -24.60 12.00
N VAL A 31 -15.07 -23.79 12.63
CA VAL A 31 -14.04 -22.97 11.95
C VAL A 31 -12.67 -23.30 12.52
N ARG A 32 -11.67 -23.51 11.65
CA ARG A 32 -10.28 -23.68 12.07
C ARG A 32 -9.79 -22.35 12.66
N LYS A 33 -9.53 -22.32 13.98
CA LYS A 33 -9.14 -21.09 14.72
C LYS A 33 -8.08 -20.23 14.03
N PHE A 34 -7.07 -20.86 13.41
CA PHE A 34 -5.99 -20.14 12.73
C PHE A 34 -6.33 -19.78 11.28
N LEU A 35 -6.89 -20.72 10.51
CA LEU A 35 -7.16 -20.54 9.08
C LEU A 35 -8.43 -19.74 8.79
N LEU A 36 -9.31 -19.59 9.78
CA LEU A 36 -10.66 -19.02 9.63
C LEU A 36 -11.47 -19.68 8.48
N THR A 37 -11.09 -20.91 8.08
CA THR A 37 -11.80 -21.74 7.12
C THR A 37 -12.77 -22.66 7.84
N PHE A 38 -13.92 -22.91 7.23
CA PHE A 38 -14.83 -23.93 7.71
C PHE A 38 -14.16 -25.29 7.68
N ARG A 39 -14.37 -26.07 8.73
CA ARG A 39 -13.85 -27.43 8.85
C ARG A 39 -14.53 -28.36 7.85
N GLU A 40 -15.79 -28.08 7.53
CA GLU A 40 -16.56 -28.75 6.49
C GLU A 40 -16.29 -28.14 5.11
N PRO A 41 -15.81 -28.92 4.13
CA PRO A 41 -15.49 -28.43 2.80
C PRO A 41 -16.72 -27.96 2.02
N ASP A 42 -17.90 -28.51 2.30
CA ASP A 42 -19.15 -28.11 1.65
C ASP A 42 -19.66 -26.75 2.12
N LEU A 43 -19.49 -26.44 3.42
CA LEU A 43 -19.76 -25.10 3.97
C LEU A 43 -18.75 -24.08 3.43
N GLU A 44 -17.45 -24.41 3.38
CA GLU A 44 -16.43 -23.54 2.77
C GLU A 44 -16.73 -23.29 1.29
N LYS A 45 -17.22 -24.29 0.56
CA LYS A 45 -17.61 -24.18 -0.86
C LYS A 45 -18.88 -23.34 -1.06
N LYS A 46 -19.80 -23.34 -0.08
CA LYS A 46 -20.99 -22.49 -0.10
C LYS A 46 -20.64 -21.04 0.29
N TYR A 47 -19.76 -20.87 1.27
CA TYR A 47 -19.25 -19.58 1.73
C TYR A 47 -18.27 -18.94 0.73
N SER A 48 -17.54 -19.73 -0.07
CA SER A 48 -16.69 -19.23 -1.16
C SER A 48 -17.49 -18.74 -2.37
N LYS A 49 -18.77 -19.13 -2.48
CA LYS A 49 -19.70 -18.59 -3.48
C LYS A 49 -20.47 -17.36 -2.99
N GLN A 50 -20.29 -16.98 -1.72
CA GLN A 50 -20.91 -15.78 -1.17
C GLN A 50 -20.15 -14.55 -1.65
N VAL A 51 -20.88 -13.63 -2.28
CA VAL A 51 -20.33 -12.38 -2.80
C VAL A 51 -20.28 -11.35 -1.66
N ASP A 52 -19.21 -10.55 -1.61
CA ASP A 52 -19.09 -9.45 -0.65
C ASP A 52 -19.67 -8.17 -1.26
N ASP A 53 -20.83 -7.74 -0.75
CA ASP A 53 -21.52 -6.53 -1.19
C ASP A 53 -20.66 -5.25 -0.98
N ARG A 54 -19.64 -5.31 -0.11
CA ARG A 54 -18.72 -4.19 0.17
C ARG A 54 -17.44 -4.22 -0.65
N PHE A 55 -17.29 -5.13 -1.60
CA PHE A 55 -16.08 -5.21 -2.44
C PHE A 55 -15.71 -3.86 -3.07
N GLY A 56 -16.70 -3.14 -3.61
CA GLY A 56 -16.47 -1.82 -4.22
C GLY A 56 -15.93 -0.78 -3.24
N ALA A 57 -16.28 -0.87 -1.95
CA ALA A 57 -15.76 0.05 -0.93
C ALA A 57 -14.26 -0.18 -0.67
N TYR A 58 -13.79 -1.44 -0.67
CA TYR A 58 -12.35 -1.73 -0.48
C TYR A 58 -11.52 -1.22 -1.67
N VAL A 59 -11.99 -1.45 -2.91
CA VAL A 59 -11.31 -0.96 -4.11
C VAL A 59 -11.31 0.58 -4.16
N ALA A 60 -12.42 1.22 -3.79
CA ALA A 60 -12.48 2.67 -3.69
C ALA A 60 -11.49 3.20 -2.63
N CYS A 61 -11.39 2.55 -1.48
CA CYS A 61 -10.41 2.88 -0.45
C CYS A 61 -8.97 2.73 -0.97
N ALA A 62 -8.64 1.63 -1.65
CA ALA A 62 -7.34 1.44 -2.29
C ALA A 62 -7.01 2.55 -3.30
N SER A 63 -8.02 2.95 -4.09
CA SER A 63 -7.89 4.03 -5.07
C SER A 63 -7.65 5.38 -4.40
N LEU A 64 -8.30 5.66 -3.27
CA LEU A 64 -8.03 6.86 -2.47
C LEU A 64 -6.60 6.85 -1.90
N VAL A 65 -6.14 5.72 -1.36
CA VAL A 65 -4.76 5.58 -0.88
C VAL A 65 -3.76 5.80 -2.01
N PHE A 66 -4.01 5.23 -3.19
CA PHE A 66 -3.21 5.48 -4.39
C PHE A 66 -3.15 6.97 -4.75
N LEU A 67 -4.28 7.70 -4.68
CA LEU A 67 -4.28 9.15 -4.91
C LEU A 67 -3.44 9.92 -3.89
N PHE A 68 -3.49 9.54 -2.61
CA PHE A 68 -2.62 10.13 -1.60
C PHE A 68 -1.14 9.85 -1.88
N ILE A 69 -0.79 8.62 -2.27
CA ILE A 69 0.57 8.26 -2.67
C ILE A 69 1.00 9.12 -3.87
N CYS A 70 0.19 9.21 -4.92
CA CYS A 70 0.49 10.05 -6.08
C CYS A 70 0.70 11.51 -5.67
N PHE A 71 -0.14 12.06 -4.80
CA PHE A 71 -0.02 13.44 -4.34
C PHE A 71 1.30 13.68 -3.60
N VAL A 72 1.64 12.81 -2.65
CA VAL A 72 2.92 12.89 -1.91
C VAL A 72 4.09 12.77 -2.88
N GLN A 73 4.07 11.79 -3.77
CA GLN A 73 5.17 11.51 -4.70
C GLN A 73 5.36 12.62 -5.73
N ILE A 74 4.28 13.24 -6.24
CA ILE A 74 4.35 14.40 -7.14
C ILE A 74 4.93 15.63 -6.44
N ILE A 75 4.68 15.80 -5.14
CA ILE A 75 5.22 16.94 -4.39
C ILE A 75 6.71 16.75 -4.09
N ILE A 76 7.11 15.55 -3.69
CA ILE A 76 8.44 15.28 -3.15
C ILE A 76 9.45 14.89 -4.24
N VAL A 77 9.03 14.11 -5.24
CA VAL A 77 9.95 13.52 -6.22
C VAL A 77 10.01 14.36 -7.50
N PRO A 78 11.19 14.58 -8.10
CA PRO A 78 11.35 15.27 -9.39
C PRO A 78 10.55 14.59 -10.51
N HIS A 79 9.85 15.38 -11.32
CA HIS A 79 8.89 14.87 -12.29
C HIS A 79 9.59 14.24 -13.51
N SER A 80 9.18 13.03 -13.86
CA SER A 80 9.60 12.34 -15.09
C SER A 80 8.39 11.85 -15.86
N THR A 81 8.48 11.86 -17.20
CA THR A 81 7.44 11.35 -18.10
C THR A 81 7.07 9.90 -17.79
N PHE A 82 8.03 9.10 -17.34
CA PHE A 82 7.80 7.72 -16.93
C PHE A 82 6.88 7.64 -15.70
N MET A 83 7.12 8.46 -14.67
CA MET A 83 6.29 8.49 -13.46
C MET A 83 4.85 8.88 -13.78
N LEU A 84 4.68 9.93 -14.60
CA LEU A 84 3.35 10.40 -15.00
C LEU A 84 2.61 9.32 -15.82
N GLY A 85 3.29 8.65 -16.74
CA GLY A 85 2.72 7.54 -17.52
C GLY A 85 2.30 6.35 -16.66
N PHE A 86 3.15 5.97 -15.70
CA PHE A 86 2.86 4.88 -14.76
C PHE A 86 1.67 5.21 -13.86
N TYR A 87 1.62 6.41 -13.27
CA TYR A 87 0.51 6.85 -12.44
C TYR A 87 -0.79 7.01 -13.21
N LEU A 88 -0.76 7.56 -14.42
CA LEU A 88 -1.95 7.66 -15.27
C LEU A 88 -2.50 6.27 -15.58
N THR A 89 -1.62 5.31 -15.89
CA THR A 89 -2.03 3.93 -16.20
C THR A 89 -2.64 3.25 -14.97
N CYS A 90 -2.00 3.36 -13.80
CA CYS A 90 -2.54 2.82 -12.54
C CYS A 90 -3.89 3.46 -12.20
N PHE A 91 -4.02 4.78 -12.35
CA PHE A 91 -5.25 5.52 -12.10
C PHE A 91 -6.39 5.03 -13.01
N LEU A 92 -6.14 4.86 -14.31
CA LEU A 92 -7.13 4.36 -15.26
C LEU A 92 -7.58 2.94 -14.92
N ILE A 93 -6.64 2.07 -14.56
CA ILE A 93 -6.94 0.69 -14.16
C ILE A 93 -7.79 0.69 -12.88
N LEU A 94 -7.36 1.36 -11.82
CA LEU A 94 -8.07 1.41 -10.54
C LEU A 94 -9.46 2.03 -10.69
N THR A 95 -9.58 3.12 -11.45
CA THR A 95 -10.87 3.75 -11.75
C THR A 95 -11.80 2.80 -12.51
N THR A 96 -11.28 2.03 -13.46
CA THR A 96 -12.06 1.00 -14.17
C THR A 96 -12.57 -0.07 -13.20
N VAL A 97 -11.72 -0.54 -12.27
CA VAL A 97 -12.14 -1.52 -11.25
C VAL A 97 -13.20 -0.95 -10.31
N VAL A 98 -13.04 0.31 -9.86
CA VAL A 98 -14.05 1.01 -9.05
C VAL A 98 -15.36 1.13 -9.82
N PHE A 99 -15.31 1.54 -11.08
CA PHE A 99 -16.50 1.70 -11.93
C PHE A 99 -17.26 0.37 -12.10
N VAL A 100 -16.54 -0.72 -12.40
CA VAL A 100 -17.13 -2.08 -12.48
C VAL A 100 -17.76 -2.48 -11.14
N SER A 101 -17.12 -2.13 -10.03
CA SER A 101 -17.62 -2.44 -8.69
C SER A 101 -18.88 -1.64 -8.35
N VAL A 102 -18.95 -0.36 -8.73
CA VAL A 102 -20.14 0.50 -8.55
C VAL A 102 -21.32 -0.01 -9.39
N ILE A 103 -21.08 -0.43 -10.64
CA ILE A 103 -22.13 -1.03 -11.48
C ILE A 103 -22.71 -2.29 -10.81
N TYR A 104 -21.86 -3.09 -10.15
CA TYR A 104 -22.32 -4.27 -9.42
C TYR A 104 -23.16 -3.91 -8.18
N SER A 105 -22.80 -2.87 -7.42
CA SER A 105 -23.62 -2.42 -6.29
C SER A 105 -24.92 -1.74 -6.72
N CYS A 106 -24.93 -1.07 -7.88
CA CYS A 106 -26.05 -0.29 -8.42
C CYS A 106 -26.69 -0.95 -9.66
N VAL A 107 -26.86 -2.27 -9.67
CA VAL A 107 -27.33 -3.07 -10.83
C VAL A 107 -28.62 -2.53 -11.48
N LYS A 108 -29.49 -1.86 -10.71
CA LYS A 108 -30.77 -1.32 -11.21
C LYS A 108 -30.63 -0.11 -12.14
N LEU A 109 -29.49 0.59 -12.19
CA LEU A 109 -29.32 1.82 -12.98
C LEU A 109 -28.64 1.61 -14.35
N PHE A 110 -28.01 0.47 -14.61
CA PHE A 110 -27.11 0.28 -15.77
C PHE A 110 -27.65 -0.70 -16.82
N PRO A 111 -27.31 -0.56 -18.11
CA PRO A 111 -27.80 -1.42 -19.19
C PRO A 111 -27.25 -2.88 -19.14
N ALA A 112 -28.01 -3.83 -19.69
CA ALA A 112 -27.78 -5.29 -19.59
C ALA A 112 -26.36 -5.84 -19.94
N PRO A 113 -25.63 -5.35 -20.97
CA PRO A 113 -24.30 -5.89 -21.28
C PRO A 113 -23.25 -5.55 -20.20
N LEU A 114 -23.31 -4.35 -19.62
CA LEU A 114 -22.42 -3.92 -18.53
C LEU A 114 -22.70 -4.70 -17.24
N GLN A 115 -23.97 -5.02 -16.98
CA GLN A 115 -24.33 -5.90 -15.86
C GLN A 115 -23.76 -7.31 -16.01
N THR A 116 -23.68 -7.85 -17.22
CA THR A 116 -23.19 -9.22 -17.45
C THR A 116 -21.69 -9.34 -17.19
N LEU A 117 -20.91 -8.32 -17.57
CA LEU A 117 -19.47 -8.25 -17.29
C LEU A 117 -19.18 -8.02 -15.81
N SER A 118 -19.86 -7.08 -15.14
CA SER A 118 -19.66 -6.86 -13.71
C SER A 118 -20.03 -8.10 -12.90
N ARG A 119 -21.11 -8.81 -13.30
CA ARG A 119 -21.51 -10.06 -12.68
C ARG A 119 -20.44 -11.14 -12.85
N LYS A 120 -19.83 -11.35 -14.02
CA LYS A 120 -18.72 -12.32 -14.18
C LYS A 120 -17.49 -12.02 -13.31
N ILE A 121 -17.16 -10.75 -13.12
CA ILE A 121 -15.98 -10.33 -12.33
C ILE A 121 -16.27 -10.44 -10.83
N VAL A 122 -17.46 -10.05 -10.38
CA VAL A 122 -17.78 -9.92 -8.95
C VAL A 122 -18.52 -11.15 -8.37
N GLN A 123 -19.13 -11.99 -9.21
CA GLN A 123 -19.90 -13.17 -8.75
C GLN A 123 -19.03 -14.32 -8.23
N SER A 124 -17.71 -14.29 -8.49
CA SER A 124 -16.78 -15.30 -7.98
C SER A 124 -15.84 -14.67 -6.96
N ARG A 125 -15.83 -15.20 -5.73
CA ARG A 125 -14.92 -14.75 -4.67
C ARG A 125 -13.46 -14.82 -5.09
N THR A 126 -13.07 -15.83 -5.86
CA THR A 126 -11.70 -15.94 -6.39
C THR A 126 -11.35 -14.79 -7.32
N ASN A 127 -12.28 -14.39 -8.20
CA ASN A 127 -12.06 -13.30 -9.14
C ASN A 127 -11.96 -11.95 -8.41
N SER A 128 -12.88 -11.67 -7.48
CA SER A 128 -12.83 -10.46 -6.66
C SER A 128 -11.57 -10.40 -5.79
N THR A 129 -11.14 -11.53 -5.21
CA THR A 129 -9.89 -11.61 -4.45
C THR A 129 -8.68 -11.34 -5.33
N LEU A 130 -8.62 -11.92 -6.53
CA LEU A 130 -7.54 -11.67 -7.50
C LEU A 130 -7.49 -10.19 -7.93
N VAL A 131 -8.64 -9.59 -8.24
CA VAL A 131 -8.73 -8.17 -8.59
C VAL A 131 -8.31 -7.28 -7.42
N GLY A 132 -8.70 -7.62 -6.18
CA GLY A 132 -8.27 -6.91 -4.98
C GLY A 132 -6.76 -7.00 -4.75
N VAL A 133 -6.17 -8.21 -4.84
CA VAL A 133 -4.72 -8.42 -4.75
C VAL A 133 -3.98 -7.65 -5.83
N PHE A 134 -4.49 -7.67 -7.07
CA PHE A 134 -3.92 -6.90 -8.17
C PHE A 134 -3.97 -5.39 -7.91
N ALA A 135 -5.08 -4.86 -7.38
CA ALA A 135 -5.19 -3.46 -6.99
C ALA A 135 -4.19 -3.09 -5.88
N ILE A 136 -3.99 -3.96 -4.88
CA ILE A 136 -2.98 -3.77 -3.83
C ILE A 136 -1.57 -3.76 -4.40
N ILE A 137 -1.24 -4.68 -5.32
CA ILE A 137 0.07 -4.71 -5.99
C ILE A 137 0.31 -3.41 -6.76
N LEU A 138 -0.69 -2.89 -7.48
CA LEU A 138 -0.57 -1.60 -8.18
C LEU A 138 -0.31 -0.44 -7.21
N VAL A 139 -1.02 -0.38 -6.08
CA VAL A 139 -0.81 0.62 -5.04
C VAL A 139 0.60 0.49 -4.44
N PHE A 140 1.06 -0.72 -4.17
CA PHE A 140 2.42 -0.96 -3.68
C PHE A 140 3.48 -0.53 -4.70
N LEU A 141 3.37 -0.94 -5.96
CA LEU A 141 4.30 -0.51 -7.02
C LEU A 141 4.36 1.02 -7.12
N SER A 142 3.21 1.70 -7.00
CA SER A 142 3.15 3.16 -7.03
C SER A 142 3.89 3.87 -5.90
N ALA A 143 4.13 3.17 -4.79
CA ALA A 143 4.80 3.70 -3.61
C ALA A 143 6.33 3.77 -3.74
N PHE A 144 6.95 2.95 -4.60
CA PHE A 144 8.42 2.87 -4.71
C PHE A 144 8.97 2.92 -6.14
N VAL A 145 8.16 2.73 -7.20
CA VAL A 145 8.64 2.70 -8.60
C VAL A 145 9.47 3.92 -8.97
N ASN A 146 9.13 5.09 -8.42
CA ASN A 146 9.86 6.32 -8.68
C ASN A 146 11.27 6.35 -8.10
N MET A 147 11.58 5.52 -7.10
CA MET A 147 12.93 5.39 -6.54
C MET A 147 13.95 5.01 -7.62
N PHE A 148 13.55 4.22 -8.63
CA PHE A 148 14.42 3.87 -9.75
C PHE A 148 14.71 5.04 -10.70
N MET A 149 13.94 6.13 -10.59
CA MET A 149 14.14 7.36 -11.36
C MET A 149 14.99 8.39 -10.58
N CYS A 150 15.50 8.02 -9.40
CA CYS A 150 16.37 8.84 -8.58
C CYS A 150 17.85 8.48 -8.83
N SER A 151 18.74 9.45 -8.67
CA SER A 151 20.18 9.20 -8.64
C SER A 151 20.57 8.35 -7.44
N THR A 152 21.36 7.29 -7.69
CA THR A 152 21.93 6.41 -6.66
C THR A 152 23.46 6.50 -6.63
N VAL A 153 24.02 7.61 -7.12
CA VAL A 153 25.45 7.90 -7.05
C VAL A 153 25.83 8.11 -5.58
N ASP A 154 26.87 7.42 -5.10
CA ASP A 154 27.41 7.66 -3.77
C ASP A 154 28.06 9.05 -3.69
N LEU A 155 27.47 9.94 -2.90
CA LEU A 155 27.90 11.32 -2.76
C LEU A 155 29.29 11.41 -2.14
N ALA A 156 29.61 10.55 -1.16
CA ALA A 156 30.90 10.58 -0.48
C ALA A 156 32.03 10.20 -1.44
N SER A 157 31.90 9.09 -2.17
CA SER A 157 32.90 8.70 -3.18
C SER A 157 33.04 9.71 -4.30
N CYS A 158 31.95 10.34 -4.74
CA CYS A 158 32.02 11.38 -5.75
C CYS A 158 32.78 12.61 -5.26
N MET A 159 32.41 13.16 -4.10
CA MET A 159 33.06 14.35 -3.55
C MET A 159 34.54 14.10 -3.30
N ALA A 160 34.89 12.88 -2.88
CA ALA A 160 36.27 12.47 -2.73
C ALA A 160 37.05 12.56 -4.06
N ALA A 161 36.45 12.13 -5.17
CA ALA A 161 37.06 12.24 -6.49
C ALA A 161 37.19 13.69 -6.98
N GLU A 162 36.17 14.53 -6.76
CA GLU A 162 36.16 15.92 -7.23
C GLU A 162 37.17 16.81 -6.48
N TYR A 163 37.32 16.59 -5.17
CA TYR A 163 38.29 17.31 -4.34
C TYR A 163 39.63 16.59 -4.16
N ASN A 164 39.84 15.47 -4.85
CA ASN A 164 41.05 14.64 -4.82
C ASN A 164 41.46 14.26 -3.37
N ILE A 165 40.48 13.87 -2.57
CA ILE A 165 40.64 13.36 -1.20
C ILE A 165 40.16 11.90 -1.15
N THR A 166 40.38 11.22 -0.02
CA THR A 166 39.89 9.86 0.18
C THR A 166 38.45 9.88 0.73
N PRO A 167 37.57 8.91 0.37
CA PRO A 167 36.17 8.90 0.81
C PRO A 167 35.97 8.93 2.33
N ASP A 168 36.89 8.34 3.09
CA ASP A 168 36.93 8.34 4.56
C ASP A 168 37.18 9.72 5.17
N ARG A 169 37.60 10.71 4.36
CA ARG A 169 37.82 12.10 4.80
C ARG A 169 36.69 13.04 4.40
N VAL A 170 35.63 12.53 3.77
CA VAL A 170 34.43 13.32 3.49
C VAL A 170 33.62 13.45 4.78
N ASP A 171 34.05 14.38 5.62
CA ASP A 171 33.41 14.67 6.89
C ASP A 171 32.24 15.65 6.74
N ILE A 172 31.33 15.62 7.70
CA ILE A 172 30.16 16.50 7.83
C ILE A 172 30.54 17.99 7.65
N CYS A 173 31.69 18.41 8.18
CA CYS A 173 32.18 19.79 8.08
C CYS A 173 32.55 20.20 6.64
N LEU A 174 33.09 19.27 5.85
CA LEU A 174 33.41 19.52 4.44
C LEU A 174 32.13 19.75 3.64
N ILE A 175 31.12 18.92 3.88
CA ILE A 175 29.80 19.02 3.22
C ILE A 175 29.11 20.32 3.63
N SER A 176 29.13 20.66 4.92
CA SER A 176 28.54 21.90 5.44
C SER A 176 29.15 23.15 4.80
N ASN A 177 30.49 23.17 4.60
CA ASN A 177 31.18 24.26 3.89
C ASN A 177 30.83 24.33 2.39
N LEU A 178 30.35 23.24 1.81
CA LEU A 178 29.99 23.10 0.39
C LEU A 178 28.48 23.11 0.15
N THR A 179 27.68 23.53 1.13
CA THR A 179 26.21 23.62 1.07
C THR A 179 25.68 24.47 -0.10
N SER A 180 26.50 25.36 -0.65
CA SER A 180 26.21 26.10 -1.88
C SER A 180 26.04 25.19 -3.12
N ASN A 181 26.76 24.07 -3.16
CA ASN A 181 26.77 23.13 -4.30
C ASN A 181 25.95 21.86 -4.00
N TYR A 182 25.99 21.39 -2.75
CA TYR A 182 25.29 20.17 -2.32
C TYR A 182 24.31 20.52 -1.19
N SER A 183 23.02 20.63 -1.54
CA SER A 183 21.96 20.98 -0.60
C SER A 183 20.75 20.07 -0.75
N LEU A 184 19.95 19.96 0.31
CA LEU A 184 18.67 19.24 0.30
C LEU A 184 17.66 19.82 -0.73
N GLY A 185 17.85 21.07 -1.16
CA GLY A 185 17.04 21.73 -2.19
C GLY A 185 17.51 21.47 -3.63
N THR A 186 18.68 20.85 -3.82
CA THR A 186 19.25 20.60 -5.14
C THR A 186 18.59 19.38 -5.78
N LEU A 187 17.70 19.62 -6.75
CA LEU A 187 16.99 18.57 -7.50
C LEU A 187 17.81 18.00 -8.67
N GLN A 188 18.79 18.76 -9.17
CA GLN A 188 19.68 18.29 -10.24
C GLN A 188 20.62 17.22 -9.68
N GLY A 189 20.80 16.11 -10.43
CA GLY A 189 21.67 15.01 -10.05
C GLY A 189 23.05 15.46 -9.61
N PHE A 190 23.54 14.99 -8.46
CA PHE A 190 24.90 15.26 -8.03
C PHE A 190 25.90 14.61 -8.99
N CYS A 191 27.07 15.24 -9.15
CA CYS A 191 28.22 14.61 -9.82
C CYS A 191 27.96 14.23 -11.28
N ASP A 192 27.34 15.14 -12.03
CA ASP A 192 26.93 14.93 -13.43
C ASP A 192 26.00 13.72 -13.62
N SER A 193 25.30 13.27 -12.57
CA SER A 193 24.32 12.22 -12.69
C SER A 193 23.18 12.65 -13.62
N PRO A 194 22.81 11.84 -14.62
CA PRO A 194 21.71 12.17 -15.54
C PRO A 194 20.33 12.02 -14.88
N LEU A 195 20.26 11.36 -13.72
CA LEU A 195 19.03 11.24 -12.93
C LEU A 195 18.98 12.34 -11.86
N PRO A 196 17.79 12.85 -11.52
CA PRO A 196 17.65 13.87 -10.49
C PRO A 196 17.83 13.28 -9.09
N ASN A 197 18.13 14.12 -8.11
CA ASN A 197 18.26 13.70 -6.72
C ASN A 197 16.88 13.59 -6.04
N CYS A 198 16.74 12.60 -5.17
CA CYS A 198 15.56 12.43 -4.33
C CYS A 198 15.98 12.56 -2.86
N ASN A 199 16.04 13.80 -2.38
CA ASN A 199 16.66 14.15 -1.08
C ASN A 199 15.83 13.74 0.14
N PHE A 200 14.61 13.27 -0.06
CA PHE A 200 13.69 12.84 1.02
C PHE A 200 13.19 11.40 0.79
N PRO A 201 14.07 10.40 0.83
CA PRO A 201 13.72 9.01 0.54
C PRO A 201 12.78 8.38 1.57
N GLU A 202 12.65 8.95 2.77
CA GLU A 202 11.74 8.50 3.83
C GLU A 202 10.26 8.51 3.40
N TYR A 203 9.89 9.38 2.45
CA TYR A 203 8.53 9.42 1.91
C TYR A 203 8.18 8.18 1.07
N PHE A 204 9.17 7.47 0.53
CA PHE A 204 8.95 6.14 -0.07
C PHE A 204 8.53 5.14 1.01
N THR A 205 9.21 5.14 2.17
CA THR A 205 8.85 4.29 3.31
C THR A 205 7.43 4.56 3.76
N TYR A 206 7.06 5.84 3.93
CA TYR A 206 5.69 6.21 4.31
C TYR A 206 4.65 5.81 3.26
N SER A 207 4.97 5.94 1.97
CA SER A 207 4.10 5.50 0.88
C SER A 207 3.87 3.99 0.90
N VAL A 208 4.92 3.20 1.20
CA VAL A 208 4.82 1.74 1.32
C VAL A 208 3.99 1.36 2.54
N LEU A 209 4.17 2.03 3.68
CA LEU A 209 3.32 1.83 4.86
C LEU A 209 1.83 2.13 4.58
N LEU A 210 1.53 3.17 3.80
CA LEU A 210 0.16 3.45 3.34
C LEU A 210 -0.39 2.31 2.47
N SER A 211 0.43 1.71 1.60
CA SER A 211 0.01 0.55 0.79
C SER A 211 -0.28 -0.69 1.66
N LEU A 212 0.51 -0.92 2.72
CA LEU A 212 0.29 -1.99 3.69
C LEU A 212 -1.00 -1.77 4.49
N LEU A 213 -1.27 -0.52 4.87
CA LEU A 213 -2.54 -0.14 5.50
C LEU A 213 -3.72 -0.40 4.56
N ALA A 214 -3.62 -0.05 3.27
CA ALA A 214 -4.66 -0.37 2.29
C ALA A 214 -4.91 -1.88 2.21
N CYS A 215 -3.86 -2.71 2.21
CA CYS A 215 -3.98 -4.17 2.23
C CYS A 215 -4.72 -4.68 3.47
N SER A 216 -4.47 -4.10 4.64
CA SER A 216 -5.11 -4.51 5.90
C SER A 216 -6.64 -4.38 5.86
N VAL A 217 -7.17 -3.38 5.13
CA VAL A 217 -8.60 -3.06 5.02
C VAL A 217 -9.36 -4.06 4.11
N PHE A 218 -8.70 -4.81 3.22
CA PHE A 218 -9.36 -5.76 2.30
C PHE A 218 -9.91 -7.00 3.01
N LEU A 219 -11.10 -6.95 3.60
CA LEU A 219 -11.68 -8.08 4.36
C LEU A 219 -11.87 -9.38 3.56
N GLN A 220 -11.83 -9.33 2.22
CA GLN A 220 -12.02 -10.49 1.37
C GLN A 220 -10.83 -11.47 1.37
N ILE A 221 -9.62 -10.97 1.63
CA ILE A 221 -8.41 -11.79 1.76
C ILE A 221 -8.42 -12.38 3.19
N SER A 222 -8.15 -13.69 3.30
CA SER A 222 -8.00 -14.33 4.62
C SER A 222 -6.92 -13.64 5.45
N CYS A 223 -7.05 -13.63 6.78
CA CYS A 223 -6.06 -12.99 7.65
C CYS A 223 -4.64 -13.50 7.37
N ILE A 224 -4.46 -14.81 7.17
CA ILE A 224 -3.18 -15.41 6.77
C ILE A 224 -2.73 -14.91 5.39
N GLY A 225 -3.63 -14.84 4.42
CA GLY A 225 -3.30 -14.32 3.09
C GLY A 225 -2.82 -12.87 3.13
N LYS A 226 -3.43 -12.03 3.97
CA LYS A 226 -2.97 -10.65 4.20
C LYS A 226 -1.58 -10.62 4.84
N LEU A 227 -1.36 -11.42 5.88
CA LEU A 227 -0.06 -11.48 6.55
C LEU A 227 1.04 -11.91 5.57
N ILE A 228 0.81 -12.96 4.79
CA ILE A 228 1.76 -13.41 3.76
C ILE A 228 1.99 -12.30 2.72
N LEU A 229 0.92 -11.66 2.22
CA LEU A 229 1.03 -10.59 1.23
C LEU A 229 1.82 -9.39 1.78
N MET A 230 1.53 -8.96 3.01
CA MET A 230 2.23 -7.86 3.68
C MET A 230 3.71 -8.19 3.91
N LEU A 231 4.02 -9.41 4.36
CA LEU A 231 5.41 -9.85 4.54
C LEU A 231 6.18 -9.90 3.22
N ILE A 232 5.55 -10.36 2.13
CA ILE A 232 6.17 -10.36 0.81
C ILE A 232 6.44 -8.93 0.34
N ILE A 233 5.45 -8.04 0.50
CA ILE A 233 5.59 -6.61 0.15
C ILE A 233 6.73 -5.97 0.93
N GLU A 234 6.78 -6.18 2.24
CA GLU A 234 7.82 -5.66 3.13
C GLU A 234 9.20 -6.22 2.76
N PHE A 235 9.32 -7.53 2.55
CA PHE A 235 10.56 -8.16 2.14
C PHE A 235 11.08 -7.62 0.80
N ILE A 236 10.21 -7.48 -0.20
CA ILE A 236 10.57 -6.88 -1.49
C ILE A 236 11.05 -5.45 -1.29
N TYR A 237 10.35 -4.66 -0.47
CA TYR A 237 10.74 -3.28 -0.21
C TYR A 237 12.10 -3.17 0.49
N VAL A 238 12.37 -4.00 1.50
CA VAL A 238 13.69 -4.06 2.17
C VAL A 238 14.80 -4.40 1.17
N LEU A 239 14.59 -5.39 0.30
CA LEU A 239 15.57 -5.72 -0.74
C LEU A 239 15.82 -4.55 -1.71
N ILE A 240 14.79 -3.77 -2.04
CA ILE A 240 14.93 -2.58 -2.90
C ILE A 240 15.68 -1.47 -2.18
N VAL A 241 15.45 -1.27 -0.89
CA VAL A 241 16.18 -0.26 -0.10
C VAL A 241 17.64 -0.67 0.07
N GLU A 242 17.92 -1.91 0.44
CA GLU A 242 19.28 -2.36 0.76
C GLU A 242 20.18 -2.56 -0.47
N VAL A 243 19.61 -2.89 -1.64
CA VAL A 243 20.41 -3.21 -2.84
C VAL A 243 20.54 -2.00 -3.77
N PRO A 244 19.50 -1.56 -4.50
CA PRO A 244 19.63 -0.37 -5.36
C PRO A 244 19.47 0.95 -4.61
N GLY A 245 18.76 0.98 -3.48
CA GLY A 245 18.40 2.21 -2.77
C GLY A 245 19.42 2.71 -1.75
N VAL A 246 20.44 1.92 -1.40
CA VAL A 246 21.31 2.18 -0.23
C VAL A 246 21.96 3.56 -0.27
N ASN A 247 22.59 3.89 -1.40
CA ASN A 247 23.24 5.19 -1.59
C ASN A 247 22.25 6.35 -1.53
N LEU A 248 20.98 6.15 -1.87
CA LEU A 248 19.97 7.21 -1.79
C LEU A 248 19.70 7.59 -0.34
N PHE A 249 19.59 6.60 0.55
CA PHE A 249 19.39 6.83 1.98
C PHE A 249 20.65 7.34 2.66
N ASP A 250 21.82 6.76 2.35
CA ASP A 250 23.11 7.21 2.90
C ASP A 250 23.40 8.68 2.54
N ASN A 251 23.12 9.08 1.30
CA ASN A 251 23.26 10.47 0.87
C ASN A 251 22.32 11.41 1.63
N ALA A 252 21.08 10.98 1.86
CA ALA A 252 20.11 11.78 2.61
C ALA A 252 20.54 11.94 4.08
N ASP A 253 20.96 10.86 4.74
CA ASP A 253 21.46 10.89 6.11
C ASP A 253 22.69 11.81 6.24
N LEU A 254 23.60 11.73 5.27
CA LEU A 254 24.79 12.57 5.21
C LEU A 254 24.44 14.06 5.06
N LEU A 255 23.52 14.40 4.15
CA LEU A 255 23.07 15.78 3.91
C LEU A 255 22.27 16.35 5.08
N VAL A 256 21.41 15.54 5.71
CA VAL A 256 20.65 15.95 6.91
C VAL A 256 21.58 16.20 8.09
N THR A 257 22.64 15.39 8.25
CA THR A 257 23.61 15.57 9.33
C THR A 257 24.52 16.79 9.13
N ALA A 258 24.75 17.20 7.87
CA ALA A 258 25.62 18.31 7.50
C ALA A 258 24.98 19.71 7.53
N ASN A 259 23.65 19.79 7.65
CA ASN A 259 22.88 21.03 7.65
C ASN A 259 22.36 21.38 9.05
#